data_AF-A0A968CYS2-F1
#
_entry.id   AF-A0A968CYS2-F1
#
_cell.length_a   1.000
_cell.length_b   1.000
_cell.length_c   1.000
_cell.angle_alpha   90.00
_cell.angle_beta   90.00
_cell.angle_gamma   90.00
#
_symmetry.space_group_name_H-M   'P 1'
#
loop_
_entity.id
_entity.type
_entity.pdbx_description
1 polymer ?
#
loop_
_entity_poly.entity_id
_entity_poly.type
_entity_poly.pdbx_seq_one_letter_code
_entity_poly.pdbx_strand_id
1 'polypeptide(L)'
;MMTALSQLTVLMSFILNISDSASGQISSFTEYATFELQPGVKLQIVAAPFDSTKHSIERCKIVDWTGVCLIDNEPVFGTDWEIPRSSIKRIYLKVNDRKIELESSSMFNPWFTKPDERSFSLQRWTQEGWIVRGYFSDAAGSYVAEWRVIKDKSIRTVISSDESIIISFFHDKK
;
A
#
# COMPACT_ATOMS: atom_id res chain seq x y z
N MET A 1 -33.54 -67.83 24.85
CA MET A 1 -33.80 -66.76 23.87
C MET A 1 -33.79 -65.44 24.62
N MET A 2 -32.69 -64.68 24.54
CA MET A 2 -32.54 -63.37 25.18
C MET A 2 -33.24 -62.31 24.33
N THR A 3 -34.11 -61.52 24.96
CA THR A 3 -34.72 -60.29 24.43
C THR A 3 -33.83 -59.09 24.77
N ALA A 4 -33.53 -58.26 23.78
CA ALA A 4 -32.84 -56.98 23.97
C ALA A 4 -33.72 -55.83 23.46
N LEU A 5 -33.95 -54.86 24.35
CA LEU A 5 -34.51 -53.53 24.11
C LEU A 5 -33.45 -52.62 23.46
N SER A 6 -33.88 -51.66 22.63
CA SER A 6 -33.47 -50.25 22.79
C SER A 6 -34.21 -49.33 21.81
N GLN A 7 -34.85 -48.29 22.34
CA GLN A 7 -35.34 -47.12 21.61
C GLN A 7 -34.20 -46.15 21.28
N LEU A 8 -34.36 -45.32 20.23
CA LEU A 8 -33.84 -43.94 20.06
C LEU A 8 -34.14 -43.51 18.60
N THR A 9 -34.30 -42.27 18.15
CA THR A 9 -34.70 -40.93 18.64
C THR A 9 -34.77 -40.07 17.36
N VAL A 10 -35.77 -39.21 17.24
CA VAL A 10 -35.93 -38.28 16.10
C VAL A 10 -34.94 -37.13 16.24
N LEU A 11 -34.26 -36.75 15.15
CA LEU A 11 -33.46 -35.52 15.07
C LEU A 11 -33.87 -34.69 13.84
N MET A 12 -34.60 -33.62 14.13
CA MET A 12 -34.99 -32.53 13.25
C MET A 12 -33.78 -31.60 13.09
N SER A 13 -33.21 -31.48 11.89
CA SER A 13 -32.05 -30.60 11.65
C SER A 13 -32.53 -29.23 11.19
N PHE A 14 -32.27 -28.23 12.03
CA PHE A 14 -32.37 -26.80 11.76
C PHE A 14 -31.32 -26.38 10.74
N ILE A 15 -31.72 -25.72 9.65
CA ILE A 15 -30.79 -25.02 8.76
C ILE A 15 -30.61 -23.60 9.30
N LEU A 16 -29.41 -23.30 9.80
CA LEU A 16 -29.00 -21.96 10.21
C LEU A 16 -28.65 -21.12 8.97
N ASN A 17 -29.34 -20.00 8.79
CA ASN A 17 -28.96 -18.92 7.89
C ASN A 17 -27.69 -18.25 8.42
N ILE A 18 -26.57 -18.42 7.73
CA ILE A 18 -25.36 -17.62 7.97
C ILE A 18 -25.52 -16.32 7.17
N SER A 19 -25.66 -15.22 7.88
CA SER A 19 -25.54 -13.87 7.32
C SER A 19 -24.06 -13.59 7.11
N ASP A 20 -23.64 -13.55 5.85
CA ASP A 20 -22.28 -13.23 5.45
C ASP A 20 -22.01 -11.75 5.76
N SER A 21 -21.29 -11.51 6.85
CA SER A 21 -20.77 -10.19 7.19
C SER A 21 -19.36 -10.10 6.60
N ALA A 22 -19.25 -9.38 5.49
CA ALA A 22 -17.99 -9.08 4.82
C ALA A 22 -17.06 -8.28 5.76
N SER A 23 -16.30 -9.00 6.57
CA SER A 23 -15.11 -8.48 7.23
C SER A 23 -13.97 -8.48 6.22
N GLY A 24 -13.46 -7.29 5.88
CA GLY A 24 -12.32 -7.14 4.99
C GLY A 24 -11.12 -7.89 5.57
N GLN A 25 -10.73 -8.99 4.92
CA GLN A 25 -9.56 -9.75 5.31
C GLN A 25 -8.31 -8.87 5.11
N ILE A 26 -7.63 -8.56 6.21
CA ILE A 26 -6.27 -8.00 6.16
C ILE A 26 -5.38 -9.08 5.55
N SER A 27 -4.88 -8.85 4.33
CA SER A 27 -3.91 -9.72 3.68
C SER A 27 -2.64 -9.77 4.53
N SER A 28 -2.35 -10.92 5.12
CA SER A 28 -1.13 -11.16 5.89
C SER A 28 0.09 -11.47 5.00
N PHE A 29 -0.05 -11.33 3.69
CA PHE A 29 0.96 -11.72 2.72
C PHE A 29 1.69 -10.52 2.13
N THR A 30 2.94 -10.75 1.72
CA THR A 30 3.67 -9.78 0.90
C THR A 30 3.03 -9.69 -0.48
N GLU A 31 2.63 -8.49 -0.86
CA GLU A 31 2.03 -8.17 -2.15
C GLU A 31 3.08 -7.66 -3.13
N TYR A 32 3.02 -8.18 -4.36
CA TYR A 32 3.87 -7.77 -5.46
C TYR A 32 3.01 -7.15 -6.55
N ALA A 33 3.24 -5.88 -6.84
CA ALA A 33 2.60 -5.19 -7.94
C ALA A 33 3.64 -4.82 -9.00
N THR A 34 3.32 -5.09 -10.27
CA THR A 34 4.11 -4.65 -11.42
C THR A 34 3.19 -3.91 -12.39
N PHE A 35 3.69 -2.78 -12.88
CA PHE A 35 3.01 -1.87 -13.80
C PHE A 35 3.95 -1.58 -14.97
N GLU A 36 3.47 -1.73 -16.20
CA GLU A 36 4.25 -1.35 -17.38
C GLU A 36 3.97 0.12 -17.70
N LEU A 37 4.95 0.99 -17.50
CA LEU A 37 4.76 2.44 -17.69
C LEU A 37 4.93 2.85 -19.15
N GLN A 38 5.76 2.10 -19.88
CA GLN A 38 5.98 2.18 -21.32
C GLN A 38 6.79 0.94 -21.76
N PRO A 39 6.93 0.65 -23.07
CA PRO A 39 7.72 -0.49 -23.53
C PRO A 39 9.14 -0.49 -22.94
N GLY A 40 9.49 -1.59 -22.28
CA GLY A 40 10.81 -1.77 -21.65
C GLY A 40 10.99 -1.05 -20.30
N VAL A 41 9.97 -0.35 -19.78
CA VAL A 41 10.03 0.31 -18.47
C VAL A 41 8.90 -0.14 -17.56
N LYS A 42 9.24 -0.74 -16.42
CA LYS A 42 8.29 -1.29 -15.46
C LYS A 42 8.51 -0.71 -14.08
N LEU A 43 7.44 -0.39 -13.37
CA LEU A 43 7.47 -0.09 -11.95
C LEU A 43 7.08 -1.35 -11.18
N GLN A 44 7.90 -1.73 -10.20
CA GLN A 44 7.61 -2.84 -9.30
C GLN A 44 7.54 -2.35 -7.87
N ILE A 45 6.50 -2.74 -7.16
CA ILE A 45 6.27 -2.32 -5.78
C ILE A 45 6.06 -3.58 -4.95
N VAL A 46 6.75 -3.63 -3.81
CA VAL A 46 6.64 -4.70 -2.82
C VAL A 46 6.05 -4.09 -1.56
N ALA A 47 4.84 -4.50 -1.20
CA ALA A 47 4.18 -4.11 0.03
C ALA A 47 4.08 -5.32 0.97
N ALA A 48 4.16 -5.09 2.27
CA ALA A 48 4.00 -6.16 3.26
C ALA A 48 3.29 -5.63 4.51
N PRO A 49 2.67 -6.52 5.31
CA PRO A 49 2.13 -6.16 6.61
C PRO A 49 3.13 -5.38 7.45
N PHE A 50 2.65 -4.37 8.16
CA PHE A 50 3.46 -3.57 9.07
C PHE A 50 3.53 -4.24 10.44
N ASP A 51 4.73 -4.45 10.95
CA ASP A 51 4.98 -5.06 12.25
C ASP A 51 5.42 -4.00 13.24
N SER A 52 4.46 -3.42 13.96
CA SER A 52 4.71 -2.31 14.90
C SER A 52 5.70 -2.65 16.01
N THR A 53 5.97 -3.93 16.29
CA THR A 53 6.92 -4.35 17.33
C THR A 53 8.38 -4.15 16.93
N LYS A 54 8.64 -3.94 15.63
CA LYS A 54 9.98 -3.75 15.06
C LYS A 54 10.36 -2.29 14.84
N HIS A 55 9.47 -1.35 15.18
CA HIS A 55 9.61 0.06 14.84
C HIS A 55 9.44 0.94 16.07
N SER A 56 10.15 2.07 16.11
CA SER A 56 9.85 3.11 17.10
C SER A 56 8.67 3.94 16.59
N ILE A 57 7.65 4.10 17.43
CA ILE A 57 6.42 4.81 17.07
C ILE A 57 6.25 6.00 18.01
N GLU A 58 6.27 7.21 17.44
CA GLU A 58 5.96 8.44 18.16
C GLU A 58 4.53 8.87 17.88
N ARG A 59 3.88 9.37 18.93
CA ARG A 59 2.53 9.91 18.86
C ARG A 59 2.52 11.39 19.17
N CYS A 60 1.85 12.16 18.33
CA CYS A 60 1.71 13.61 18.47
C CYS A 60 0.29 13.97 18.88
N LYS A 61 0.14 15.02 19.68
CA LYS A 61 -1.16 15.63 19.96
C LYS A 61 -1.58 16.51 18.80
N ILE A 62 -2.76 16.26 18.26
CA ILE A 62 -3.35 17.01 17.15
C ILE A 62 -4.67 17.55 17.68
N VAL A 63 -4.74 18.85 17.98
CA VAL A 63 -5.91 19.49 18.60
C VAL A 63 -6.38 18.70 19.85
N ASP A 64 -7.44 17.90 19.72
CA ASP A 64 -8.08 17.14 20.80
C ASP A 64 -7.81 15.62 20.76
N TRP A 65 -6.94 15.15 19.87
CA TRP A 65 -6.66 13.73 19.71
C TRP A 65 -5.15 13.45 19.63
N THR A 66 -4.78 12.16 19.70
CA THR A 66 -3.38 11.72 19.64
C THR A 66 -3.25 10.63 18.59
N GLY A 67 -2.36 10.85 17.64
CA GLY A 67 -2.15 9.97 16.48
C GLY A 67 -0.68 9.65 16.27
N VAL A 68 -0.40 8.58 15.53
CA VAL A 68 0.94 8.22 15.07
C VAL A 68 1.42 9.30 14.10
N CYS A 69 2.52 9.97 14.44
CA CYS A 69 3.07 11.03 13.61
C CYS A 69 4.47 10.71 13.09
N LEU A 70 5.26 9.92 13.83
CA LEU A 70 6.56 9.43 13.38
C LEU A 70 6.66 7.91 13.52
N ILE A 71 7.31 7.30 12.54
CA ILE A 71 7.78 5.91 12.58
C ILE A 71 9.26 5.95 12.24
N ASP A 72 10.10 5.38 13.11
CA ASP A 72 11.57 5.41 12.98
C ASP A 72 12.17 6.82 12.82
N ASN A 73 11.57 7.79 13.53
CA ASN A 73 11.90 9.22 13.46
C ASN A 73 11.58 9.89 12.11
N GLU A 74 10.77 9.27 11.26
CA GLU A 74 10.32 9.85 9.99
C GLU A 74 8.80 10.12 9.98
N PRO A 75 8.32 11.18 9.29
CA PRO A 75 6.90 11.45 9.12
C PRO A 75 6.14 10.30 8.45
N VAL A 76 4.86 10.12 8.80
CA VAL A 76 4.03 9.07 8.18
C VAL A 76 3.20 9.60 7.01
N PHE A 77 3.13 8.84 5.92
CA PHE A 77 2.23 9.10 4.79
C PHE A 77 1.38 7.86 4.48
N GLY A 78 0.10 8.06 4.16
CA GLY A 78 -0.85 6.99 3.85
C GLY A 78 -1.62 6.43 5.05
N THR A 79 -1.54 7.07 6.22
CA THR A 79 -2.31 6.71 7.40
C THR A 79 -3.24 7.84 7.82
N ASP A 80 -4.41 7.52 8.35
CA ASP A 80 -5.23 8.46 9.11
C ASP A 80 -4.74 8.56 10.57
N TRP A 81 -3.42 8.73 10.73
CA TRP A 81 -2.69 8.76 12.00
C TRP A 81 -2.86 7.52 12.91
N GLU A 82 -3.36 6.43 12.35
CA GLU A 82 -3.41 5.12 12.99
C GLU A 82 -2.08 4.38 12.83
N ILE A 83 -1.91 3.25 13.53
CA ILE A 83 -0.82 2.32 13.22
C ILE A 83 -1.02 1.79 11.80
N PRO A 84 -0.02 1.86 10.90
CA PRO A 84 -0.13 1.31 9.56
C PRO A 84 -0.54 -0.17 9.57
N ARG A 85 -1.33 -0.56 8.58
CA ARG A 85 -1.63 -1.97 8.29
C ARG A 85 -0.54 -2.60 7.44
N SER A 86 -0.01 -1.83 6.50
CA SER A 86 1.05 -2.27 5.59
C SER A 86 2.05 -1.14 5.31
N SER A 87 3.21 -1.52 4.79
CA SER A 87 4.28 -0.59 4.39
C SER A 87 4.83 -0.99 3.04
N ILE A 88 5.22 0.00 2.24
CA ILE A 88 6.02 -0.27 1.05
C ILE A 88 7.41 -0.66 1.52
N LYS A 89 7.81 -1.89 1.23
CA LYS A 89 9.15 -2.39 1.57
C LYS A 89 10.17 -1.98 0.53
N ARG A 90 9.81 -2.02 -0.75
CA ARG A 90 10.69 -1.65 -1.86
C ARG A 90 9.90 -1.16 -3.07
N ILE A 91 10.50 -0.22 -3.79
CA ILE A 91 10.04 0.22 -5.11
C ILE A 91 11.21 0.10 -6.07
N TYR A 92 10.97 -0.48 -7.25
CA TYR A 92 11.96 -0.60 -8.31
C TYR A 92 11.45 -0.07 -9.63
N LEU A 93 12.21 0.83 -10.24
CA LEU A 93 12.09 1.13 -11.66
C LEU A 93 13.00 0.18 -12.43
N LYS A 94 12.40 -0.66 -13.26
CA LYS A 94 13.12 -1.51 -14.22
C LYS A 94 13.15 -0.84 -15.57
N VAL A 95 14.34 -0.60 -16.11
CA VAL A 95 14.56 -0.02 -17.44
C VAL A 95 15.42 -0.99 -18.24
N ASN A 96 14.78 -1.75 -19.13
CA ASN A 96 15.35 -2.95 -19.75
C ASN A 96 15.88 -3.90 -18.66
N ASP A 97 17.17 -4.26 -18.71
CA ASP A 97 17.80 -5.16 -17.74
C ASP A 97 18.28 -4.45 -16.46
N ARG A 98 18.15 -3.11 -16.39
CA ARG A 98 18.59 -2.33 -15.22
C ARG A 98 17.47 -2.27 -14.19
N LYS A 99 17.84 -2.43 -12.93
CA LYS A 99 16.94 -2.33 -11.77
C LYS A 99 17.41 -1.19 -10.87
N ILE A 100 16.57 -0.19 -10.69
CA ILE A 100 16.87 1.05 -9.94
C ILE A 100 15.93 1.08 -8.74
N GLU A 101 16.48 1.11 -7.53
CA GLU A 101 15.69 1.25 -6.31
C GLU A 101 15.23 2.71 -6.16
N LEU A 102 13.94 2.89 -5.83
CA LEU A 102 13.34 4.18 -5.53
C LEU A 102 13.08 4.24 -4.03
N GLU A 103 13.39 5.37 -3.41
CA GLU A 103 13.25 5.55 -1.96
C GLU A 103 11.80 5.39 -1.50
N SER A 104 11.56 4.49 -0.55
CA SER A 104 10.23 4.08 -0.11
C SER A 104 9.99 4.20 1.39
N SER A 105 10.92 4.79 2.16
CA SER A 105 10.72 5.11 3.56
C SER A 105 9.47 5.98 3.75
N SER A 106 8.86 5.96 4.93
CA SER A 106 7.68 6.78 5.25
C SER A 106 6.40 6.50 4.41
N MET A 107 6.39 5.47 3.56
CA MET A 107 5.26 5.15 2.68
C MET A 107 4.46 3.96 3.20
N PHE A 108 3.28 4.23 3.73
CA PHE A 108 2.40 3.26 4.36
C PHE A 108 1.10 3.07 3.59
N ASN A 109 0.40 1.98 3.90
CA ASN A 109 -0.89 1.59 3.33
C ASN A 109 -1.07 2.01 1.86
N PRO A 110 -0.23 1.48 0.95
CA PRO A 110 -0.15 2.02 -0.40
C PRO A 110 -1.43 1.80 -1.21
N TRP A 111 -2.20 0.76 -0.86
CA TRP A 111 -3.50 0.46 -1.44
C TRP A 111 -4.27 -0.59 -0.61
N PHE A 112 -5.60 -0.66 -0.82
CA PHE A 112 -6.44 -1.76 -0.36
C PHE A 112 -6.55 -2.90 -1.40
N THR A 113 -6.60 -2.53 -2.68
CA THR A 113 -6.52 -3.44 -3.83
C THR A 113 -5.46 -2.96 -4.80
N LYS A 114 -4.89 -3.85 -5.61
CA LYS A 114 -3.84 -3.47 -6.58
C LYS A 114 -4.28 -2.22 -7.37
N PRO A 115 -3.49 -1.13 -7.36
CA PRO A 115 -3.90 0.12 -7.99
C PRO A 115 -3.90 0.00 -9.51
N ASP A 116 -4.60 0.92 -10.16
CA ASP A 116 -4.62 1.03 -11.62
C ASP A 116 -3.28 1.62 -12.12
N GLU A 117 -2.83 1.23 -13.32
CA GLU A 117 -1.63 1.77 -13.96
C GLU A 117 -1.65 3.30 -14.09
N ARG A 118 -2.85 3.90 -14.22
CA ARG A 118 -3.06 5.36 -14.24
C ARG A 118 -2.66 6.05 -12.93
N SER A 119 -2.46 5.31 -11.84
CA SER A 119 -1.93 5.83 -10.57
C SER A 119 -0.44 6.17 -10.67
N PHE A 120 0.23 5.75 -11.74
CA PHE A 120 1.64 5.99 -11.97
C PHE A 120 1.85 6.78 -13.25
N SER A 121 2.98 7.47 -13.35
CA SER A 121 3.43 8.05 -14.60
C SER A 121 4.95 8.06 -14.70
N LEU A 122 5.42 8.09 -15.94
CA LEU A 122 6.82 8.20 -16.28
C LEU A 122 6.96 9.32 -17.31
N GLN A 123 7.85 10.27 -17.02
CA GLN A 123 8.19 11.34 -17.93
C GLN A 123 9.69 11.36 -18.17
N ARG A 124 10.10 11.45 -19.43
CA ARG A 124 11.51 11.63 -19.77
C ARG A 124 11.93 13.06 -19.38
N TRP A 125 13.00 13.17 -18.60
CA TRP A 125 13.55 14.46 -18.15
C TRP A 125 14.84 14.82 -18.87
N THR A 126 15.69 13.83 -19.14
CA THR A 126 16.91 13.99 -19.95
C THR A 126 17.09 12.78 -20.88
N GLN A 127 18.18 12.72 -21.66
CA GLN A 127 18.51 11.54 -22.46
C GLN A 127 18.71 10.28 -21.59
N GLU A 128 19.16 10.46 -20.34
CA GLU A 128 19.48 9.36 -19.42
C GLU A 128 18.66 9.41 -18.12
N GLY A 129 17.64 10.28 -18.06
CA GLY A 129 16.93 10.60 -16.84
C GLY A 129 15.42 10.64 -16.99
N TRP A 130 14.74 10.25 -15.91
CA TRP A 130 13.29 10.12 -15.82
C TRP A 130 12.76 10.79 -14.57
N ILE A 131 11.53 11.27 -14.65
CA ILE A 131 10.68 11.58 -13.51
C ILE A 131 9.66 10.44 -13.41
N VAL A 132 9.59 9.81 -12.24
CA VAL A 132 8.61 8.79 -11.90
C VAL A 132 7.66 9.40 -10.89
N ARG A 133 6.36 9.28 -11.09
CA ARG A 133 5.34 9.72 -10.13
C ARG A 133 4.42 8.55 -9.77
N GLY A 134 4.00 8.52 -8.52
CA GLY A 134 3.02 7.55 -8.02
C GLY A 134 2.01 8.21 -7.09
N TYR A 135 0.76 7.78 -7.23
CA TYR A 135 -0.35 8.05 -6.33
C TYR A 135 -0.68 6.77 -5.56
N PHE A 136 -0.86 6.90 -4.26
CA PHE A 136 -1.07 5.81 -3.31
C PHE A 136 -2.25 6.15 -2.42
N SER A 137 -3.12 5.18 -2.15
CA SER A 137 -4.31 5.39 -1.31
C SER A 137 -4.97 4.07 -0.94
N ASP A 138 -5.29 3.90 0.33
CA ASP A 138 -6.08 2.79 0.88
C ASP A 138 -7.50 3.22 1.29
N ALA A 139 -7.98 4.36 0.77
CA ALA A 139 -9.20 5.07 1.14
C ALA A 139 -9.22 5.76 2.53
N ALA A 140 -8.22 5.52 3.39
CA ALA A 140 -8.08 6.22 4.68
C ALA A 140 -7.01 7.33 4.60
N GLY A 141 -6.02 7.21 3.72
CA GLY A 141 -5.05 8.27 3.48
C GLY A 141 -4.46 8.22 2.08
N SER A 142 -4.61 9.31 1.31
CA SER A 142 -3.98 9.46 0.01
C SER A 142 -2.68 10.23 0.11
N TYR A 143 -1.71 9.84 -0.71
CA TYR A 143 -0.45 10.57 -0.85
C TYR A 143 0.17 10.33 -2.23
N VAL A 144 1.08 11.22 -2.60
CA VAL A 144 1.86 11.12 -3.82
C VAL A 144 3.34 11.08 -3.51
N ALA A 145 4.11 10.49 -4.41
CA ALA A 145 5.57 10.57 -4.39
C ALA A 145 6.13 10.76 -5.80
N GLU A 146 7.17 11.58 -5.91
CA GLU A 146 7.93 11.81 -7.14
C GLU A 146 9.39 11.43 -6.91
N TRP A 147 9.96 10.72 -7.88
CA TRP A 147 11.37 10.40 -7.92
C TRP A 147 12.00 10.96 -9.18
N ARG A 148 13.20 11.51 -9.03
CA ARG A 148 14.11 11.78 -10.14
C ARG A 148 15.09 10.64 -10.25
N VAL A 149 15.21 10.10 -11.46
CA VAL A 149 16.12 9.01 -11.79
C VAL A 149 17.11 9.51 -12.83
N ILE A 150 18.40 9.31 -12.60
CA ILE A 150 19.48 9.60 -13.55
C ILE A 150 20.38 8.38 -13.59
N LYS A 151 20.53 7.79 -14.79
CA LYS A 151 21.28 6.53 -14.99
C LYS A 151 20.76 5.41 -14.08
N ASP A 152 21.50 5.05 -13.04
CA ASP A 152 21.24 3.97 -12.08
C ASP A 152 20.89 4.49 -10.68
N LYS A 153 20.80 5.81 -10.49
CA LYS A 153 20.53 6.45 -9.20
C LYS A 153 19.17 7.10 -9.20
N SER A 154 18.58 7.18 -8.01
CA SER A 154 17.32 7.88 -7.79
C SER A 154 17.39 8.76 -6.54
N ILE A 155 16.53 9.77 -6.50
CA ILE A 155 16.20 10.53 -5.30
C ILE A 155 14.70 10.82 -5.31
N ARG A 156 14.03 10.68 -4.15
CA ARG A 156 12.66 11.14 -3.97
C ARG A 156 12.66 12.65 -3.80
N THR A 157 12.02 13.35 -4.73
CA THR A 157 11.93 14.82 -4.73
C THR A 157 10.64 15.34 -4.12
N VAL A 158 9.59 14.51 -4.09
CA VAL A 158 8.30 14.84 -3.46
C VAL A 158 7.79 13.62 -2.71
N ILE A 159 7.27 13.85 -1.51
CA ILE A 159 6.30 12.99 -0.84
C ILE A 159 5.30 13.91 -0.14
N SER A 160 4.00 13.72 -0.36
CA SER A 160 3.00 14.63 0.19
C SER A 160 1.60 14.01 0.25
N SER A 161 0.87 14.36 1.31
CA SER A 161 -0.58 14.17 1.44
C SER A 161 -1.38 15.47 1.22
N ASP A 162 -0.70 16.57 0.88
CA ASP A 162 -1.33 17.86 0.56
C ASP A 162 -2.17 17.75 -0.72
N GLU A 163 -3.44 18.10 -0.63
CA GLU A 163 -4.41 17.98 -1.72
C GLU A 163 -4.00 18.78 -2.96
N SER A 164 -3.42 19.99 -2.80
CA SER A 164 -2.99 20.82 -3.92
C SER A 164 -1.85 20.17 -4.71
N ILE A 165 -0.93 19.49 -4.00
CA ILE A 165 0.16 18.73 -4.61
C ILE A 165 -0.40 17.47 -5.28
N ILE A 166 -1.32 16.76 -4.63
CA ILE A 166 -1.98 15.57 -5.20
C ILE A 166 -2.67 15.93 -6.53
N ILE A 167 -3.45 17.01 -6.56
CA ILE A 167 -4.15 17.49 -7.77
C ILE A 167 -3.14 17.75 -8.90
N SER A 168 -1.99 18.38 -8.61
CA SER A 168 -0.97 18.67 -9.63
C SER A 168 -0.44 17.41 -10.36
N PHE A 169 -0.41 16.25 -9.69
CA PHE A 169 0.05 15.00 -10.29
C PHE A 169 -0.91 14.45 -11.36
N PHE A 170 -2.18 14.86 -11.33
CA PHE A 170 -3.19 14.44 -12.30
C PHE A 170 -3.38 15.45 -13.44
N HIS A 171 -3.15 16.75 -13.19
CA HIS A 171 -3.34 17.79 -14.20
C HIS A 171 -2.20 17.88 -15.23
N ASP A 172 -1.01 17.37 -14.90
CA ASP A 172 0.16 17.33 -15.79
C ASP A 172 0.09 16.24 -16.88
N LYS A 173 -0.99 15.44 -16.95
CA LYS A 173 -1.14 14.34 -17.93
C LYS A 173 -1.63 14.77 -19.33
N LYS A 174 -1.39 16.02 -19.75
CA LYS A 174 -1.81 16.52 -21.07
C LYS A 174 -0.76 16.31 -22.15
#